data_AF-A0A944Y690-F1
#
_entry.id   AF-A0A944Y690-F1
#
_cell.length_a   1.000
_cell.length_b   1.000
_cell.length_c   1.000
_cell.angle_alpha   90.00
_cell.angle_beta   90.00
_cell.angle_gamma   90.00
#
_symmetry.space_group_name_H-M   'P 1'
#
loop_
_entity.id
_entity.type
_entity.pdbx_description
1 polymer ?
#
loop_
_entity_poly.entity_id
_entity_poly.type
_entity_poly.pdbx_seq_one_letter_code
_entity_poly.pdbx_strand_id
1 'polypeptide(L)'
;MTKAISTYLFLSAFLFMGALATKAKDPQEVILANLKYLQVNSVSDLPKAYKIIEKSVPYIGKKGNPGINKGIIRLYTKIFKVTSTHQHLEPIIESYLKNKDFFKQIIDTTIKSKKDRSEFYFRLKTMEKEWSSGNG
;
A
#
# COMPACT_ATOMS: atom_id res chain seq x y z
N MET A 1 5.31 59.96 11.74
CA MET A 1 6.45 59.08 11.37
C MET A 1 6.37 57.88 12.30
N THR A 2 6.22 56.62 11.90
CA THR A 2 6.77 55.93 10.72
C THR A 2 5.95 54.66 10.47
N LYS A 3 5.58 54.40 9.21
CA LYS A 3 5.13 53.08 8.72
C LYS A 3 6.37 52.17 8.61
N ALA A 4 6.27 50.90 8.99
CA ALA A 4 7.01 49.83 8.31
C ALA A 4 6.46 48.44 8.71
N ILE A 5 5.74 47.84 7.76
CA ILE A 5 5.60 46.38 7.64
C ILE A 5 6.81 45.94 6.80
N SER A 6 7.58 44.97 7.30
CA SER A 6 8.54 44.16 6.54
C SER A 6 8.70 42.87 7.33
N THR A 7 8.00 41.78 7.03
CA THR A 7 8.26 40.81 5.95
C THR A 7 9.75 40.47 5.81
N TYR A 8 10.03 39.16 5.76
CA TYR A 8 11.32 38.46 5.72
C TYR A 8 11.91 38.07 7.09
N LEU A 9 11.65 36.83 7.51
CA LEU A 9 12.67 35.78 7.38
C LEU A 9 12.01 34.38 7.48
N PHE A 10 11.81 33.78 6.31
CA PHE A 10 11.86 32.33 6.14
C PHE A 10 13.22 31.85 6.67
N LEU A 11 13.28 31.21 7.84
CA LEU A 11 14.32 30.22 8.19
C LEU A 11 14.09 29.71 9.64
N SER A 12 13.41 28.58 9.80
CA SER A 12 13.70 27.56 10.84
C SER A 12 12.66 26.44 10.84
N ALA A 13 12.43 25.80 9.69
CA ALA A 13 11.76 24.49 9.61
C ALA A 13 12.78 23.33 9.64
N PHE A 14 13.93 23.54 10.29
CA PHE A 14 15.05 22.60 10.36
C PHE A 14 15.60 22.48 11.79
N LEU A 15 14.72 22.34 12.77
CA LEU A 15 15.09 22.00 14.15
C LEU A 15 14.09 20.98 14.70
N PHE A 16 14.16 19.75 14.17
CA PHE A 16 13.67 18.57 14.88
C PHE A 16 14.56 17.37 14.54
N MET A 17 15.87 17.55 14.76
CA MET A 17 16.79 16.43 14.97
C MET A 17 17.48 16.65 16.31
N GLY A 18 17.15 15.80 17.29
CA GLY A 18 17.84 15.73 18.57
C GLY A 18 16.91 15.33 19.70
N ALA A 19 17.09 14.11 20.19
CA ALA A 19 16.48 13.54 21.40
C ALA A 19 15.01 13.11 21.30
N LEU A 20 14.76 12.00 20.60
CA LEU A 20 13.85 11.01 21.15
C LEU A 20 14.50 9.65 20.97
N ALA A 21 14.87 9.02 22.09
CA ALA A 21 15.27 7.63 22.14
C ALA A 21 14.34 6.81 21.24
N THR A 22 14.93 6.12 20.27
CA THR A 22 14.26 5.23 19.33
C THR A 22 13.60 4.09 20.10
N LYS A 23 12.40 4.31 20.66
CA LYS A 23 11.42 3.24 20.73
C LYS A 23 11.29 2.75 19.30
N ALA A 24 11.70 1.51 19.02
CA ALA A 24 11.44 0.89 17.74
C ALA A 24 9.94 1.09 17.48
N LYS A 25 9.61 2.00 16.55
CA LYS A 25 8.20 2.22 16.17
C LYS A 25 7.68 0.87 15.75
N ASP A 26 6.52 0.48 16.28
CA ASP A 26 5.90 -0.80 15.95
C ASP A 26 5.95 -0.96 14.42
N PRO A 27 6.56 -2.04 13.89
CA PRO A 27 6.69 -2.25 12.44
C PRO A 27 5.36 -2.07 11.70
N GLN A 28 4.23 -2.41 12.34
CA GLN A 28 2.90 -2.24 11.77
C GLN A 28 2.50 -0.76 11.63
N GLU A 29 2.85 0.10 12.58
CA GLU A 29 2.60 1.55 12.50
C GLU A 29 3.37 2.19 11.35
N VAL A 30 4.63 1.78 11.16
CA VAL A 30 5.46 2.26 10.05
C VAL A 30 4.86 1.83 8.71
N ILE A 31 4.41 0.58 8.61
CA ILE A 31 3.74 0.05 7.42
C ILE A 31 2.43 0.81 7.14
N LEU A 32 1.59 1.02 8.16
CA LEU A 32 0.34 1.75 8.02
C LEU A 32 0.56 3.19 7.54
N ALA A 33 1.56 3.89 8.08
CA ALA A 33 1.92 5.23 7.64
C ALA A 33 2.32 5.22 6.16
N ASN A 34 3.17 4.28 5.75
CA ASN A 34 3.60 4.12 4.37
C ASN A 34 2.42 3.81 3.43
N LEU A 35 1.54 2.88 3.79
CA LEU A 35 0.35 2.53 3.00
C LEU A 35 -0.63 3.70 2.87
N LYS A 36 -0.73 4.56 3.89
CA LYS A 36 -1.62 5.72 3.88
C LYS A 36 -1.11 6.83 2.95
N TYR A 37 0.18 7.13 2.99
CA TYR A 37 0.75 8.30 2.31
C TYR A 37 1.44 8.00 0.98
N LEU A 38 1.65 6.72 0.64
CA LEU A 38 2.26 6.36 -0.63
C LEU A 38 1.34 6.76 -1.81
N GLN A 39 1.92 7.56 -2.72
CA GLN A 39 1.38 7.78 -4.05
C GLN A 39 2.09 6.86 -5.04
N VAL A 40 1.36 6.38 -6.04
CA VAL A 40 1.87 5.57 -7.14
C VAL A 40 1.25 6.17 -8.39
N ASN A 41 2.01 7.04 -9.04
CA ASN A 41 1.57 7.83 -10.18
C ASN A 41 2.33 7.43 -11.46
N SER A 42 3.50 6.80 -11.32
CA SER A 42 4.32 6.36 -12.44
C SER A 42 5.09 5.06 -12.14
N VAL A 43 5.68 4.47 -13.17
CA VAL A 43 6.44 3.21 -13.09
C VAL A 43 7.62 3.33 -12.11
N SER A 44 8.20 4.54 -11.95
CA SER A 44 9.29 4.77 -11.00
C SER A 44 8.90 4.64 -9.53
N ASP A 45 7.60 4.68 -9.21
CA ASP A 45 7.10 4.52 -7.84
C ASP A 45 6.95 3.04 -7.45
N LEU A 46 6.90 2.14 -8.43
CA LEU A 46 6.64 0.72 -8.23
C LEU A 46 7.66 0.04 -7.29
N PRO A 47 8.98 0.29 -7.39
CA PRO A 47 9.94 -0.32 -6.47
C PRO A 47 9.65 0.00 -4.99
N LYS A 48 9.19 1.23 -4.70
CA LYS A 48 8.82 1.63 -3.33
C LYS A 48 7.54 0.93 -2.90
N ALA A 49 6.57 0.81 -3.79
CA ALA A 49 5.32 0.09 -3.53
C ALA A 49 5.58 -1.39 -3.19
N TYR A 50 6.44 -2.08 -3.95
CA TYR A 50 6.78 -3.49 -3.70
C TYR A 50 7.50 -3.68 -2.37
N LYS A 51 8.48 -2.82 -2.03
CA LYS A 51 9.13 -2.86 -0.71
C LYS A 51 8.14 -2.75 0.45
N ILE A 52 7.06 -1.96 0.27
CA ILE A 52 6.02 -1.84 1.30
C ILE A 52 5.16 -3.11 1.33
N ILE A 53 4.79 -3.66 0.16
CA ILE A 53 4.04 -4.92 0.06
C ILE A 53 4.81 -6.05 0.76
N GLU A 54 6.08 -6.28 0.42
CA GLU A 54 6.93 -7.31 1.01
C GLU A 54 6.95 -7.23 2.54
N LYS A 55 7.18 -6.02 3.08
CA LYS A 55 7.15 -5.79 4.53
C LYS A 55 5.79 -6.03 5.16
N SER A 56 4.72 -5.90 4.38
CA SER A 56 3.35 -6.06 4.85
C SER A 56 2.88 -7.52 4.83
N VAL A 57 3.48 -8.39 4.01
CA VAL A 57 3.09 -9.81 3.84
C VAL A 57 2.87 -10.55 5.17
N PRO A 58 3.76 -10.44 6.19
CA PRO A 58 3.58 -11.16 7.45
C PRO A 58 2.32 -10.77 8.23
N TYR A 59 1.71 -9.63 7.91
CA TYR A 59 0.56 -9.07 8.61
C TYR A 59 -0.75 -9.21 7.81
N ILE A 60 -0.74 -9.94 6.70
CA ILE A 60 -1.90 -10.17 5.84
C ILE A 60 -2.70 -11.38 6.36
N GLY A 61 -4.01 -11.31 6.21
CA GLY A 61 -4.91 -12.44 6.49
C GLY A 61 -5.91 -12.17 7.61
N LYS A 62 -6.72 -13.18 7.94
CA LYS A 62 -7.86 -13.06 8.87
C LYS A 62 -7.47 -12.58 10.28
N LYS A 63 -6.31 -13.02 10.77
CA LYS A 63 -5.75 -12.60 12.07
C LYS A 63 -4.78 -11.42 11.96
N GLY A 64 -4.57 -10.93 10.74
CA GLY A 64 -3.67 -9.83 10.44
C GLY A 64 -4.28 -8.46 10.76
N ASN A 65 -3.49 -7.41 10.57
CA ASN A 65 -3.92 -6.04 10.86
C ASN A 65 -4.95 -5.56 9.82
N PRO A 66 -6.18 -5.19 10.22
CA PRO A 66 -7.22 -4.77 9.28
C PRO A 66 -6.83 -3.55 8.44
N GLY A 67 -6.06 -2.62 9.01
CA GLY A 67 -5.56 -1.44 8.31
C GLY A 67 -4.54 -1.80 7.22
N ILE A 68 -3.65 -2.74 7.51
CA ILE A 68 -2.65 -3.23 6.54
C ILE A 68 -3.35 -3.98 5.41
N ASN A 69 -4.28 -4.89 5.74
CA ASN A 69 -5.09 -5.61 4.75
C ASN A 69 -5.78 -4.64 3.77
N LYS A 70 -6.47 -3.61 4.28
CA LYS A 70 -7.11 -2.59 3.42
C LYS A 70 -6.10 -1.75 2.65
N GLY A 71 -4.99 -1.37 3.29
CA GLY A 71 -3.95 -0.56 2.70
C GLY A 71 -3.29 -1.23 1.50
N ILE A 72 -3.00 -2.53 1.60
CA ILE A 72 -2.42 -3.32 0.50
C ILE A 72 -3.38 -3.41 -0.68
N ILE A 73 -4.66 -3.70 -0.43
CA ILE A 73 -5.65 -3.74 -1.51
C ILE A 73 -5.74 -2.40 -2.25
N ARG A 74 -5.69 -1.27 -1.51
CA ARG A 74 -5.62 0.08 -2.12
C ARG A 74 -4.31 0.33 -2.85
N LEU A 75 -3.21 -0.25 -2.39
CA LEU A 75 -1.92 -0.08 -3.05
C LEU A 75 -1.92 -0.83 -4.39
N TYR A 76 -2.41 -2.06 -4.42
CA TYR A 76 -2.57 -2.82 -5.66
C TYR A 76 -3.48 -2.11 -6.67
N THR A 77 -4.60 -1.50 -6.25
CA THR A 77 -5.44 -0.74 -7.20
C THR A 77 -4.71 0.45 -7.81
N LYS A 78 -3.75 1.07 -7.10
CA LYS A 78 -2.91 2.13 -7.66
C LYS A 78 -1.86 1.55 -8.62
N ILE A 79 -1.22 0.44 -8.24
CA ILE A 79 -0.26 -0.28 -9.10
C ILE A 79 -0.92 -0.64 -10.44
N PHE A 80 -2.13 -1.20 -10.43
CA PHE A 80 -2.85 -1.60 -11.64
C PHE A 80 -3.20 -0.45 -12.59
N LYS A 81 -3.15 0.81 -12.13
CA LYS A 81 -3.34 1.99 -12.99
C LYS A 81 -2.07 2.39 -13.73
N VAL A 82 -0.92 1.99 -13.19
CA VAL A 82 0.41 2.34 -13.69
C VAL A 82 1.01 1.20 -14.52
N THR A 83 0.57 -0.04 -14.29
CA THR A 83 1.09 -1.23 -14.97
C THR A 83 -0.01 -2.23 -15.28
N SER A 84 0.13 -2.90 -16.42
CA SER A 84 -0.82 -3.87 -16.93
C SER A 84 -0.60 -5.30 -16.42
N THR A 85 0.51 -5.62 -15.73
CA THR A 85 0.78 -7.00 -15.26
C THR A 85 0.12 -7.34 -13.93
N HIS A 86 -0.32 -8.59 -13.80
CA HIS A 86 -0.95 -9.17 -12.59
C HIS A 86 0.04 -9.93 -11.70
N GLN A 87 1.27 -10.17 -12.17
CA GLN A 87 2.34 -10.85 -11.40
C GLN A 87 2.62 -10.16 -10.06
N HIS A 88 2.27 -8.89 -9.93
CA HIS A 88 2.39 -8.16 -8.67
C HIS A 88 1.59 -8.77 -7.52
N LEU A 89 0.60 -9.60 -7.79
CA LEU A 89 -0.22 -10.27 -6.77
C LEU A 89 0.44 -11.50 -6.15
N GLU A 90 1.57 -11.97 -6.70
CA GLU A 90 2.31 -13.13 -6.21
C GLU A 90 2.57 -13.10 -4.69
N PRO A 91 2.98 -11.98 -4.05
CA PRO A 91 3.25 -11.96 -2.62
C PRO A 91 2.03 -12.27 -1.73
N ILE A 92 0.82 -12.18 -2.28
CA ILE A 92 -0.42 -12.41 -1.52
C ILE A 92 -1.24 -13.60 -2.02
N ILE A 93 -0.82 -14.25 -3.12
CA ILE A 93 -1.64 -15.27 -3.79
C ILE A 93 -1.87 -16.47 -2.87
N GLU A 94 -0.84 -16.95 -2.18
CA GLU A 94 -0.97 -18.09 -1.26
C GLU A 94 -1.97 -17.78 -0.13
N SER A 95 -1.89 -16.59 0.45
CA SER A 95 -2.82 -16.13 1.49
C SER A 95 -4.25 -16.00 0.96
N TYR A 96 -4.39 -15.52 -0.28
CA TYR A 96 -5.68 -15.43 -0.97
C TYR A 96 -6.29 -16.81 -1.20
N LEU A 97 -5.53 -17.76 -1.73
CA LEU A 97 -6.02 -19.12 -2.00
C LEU A 97 -6.51 -19.82 -0.72
N LYS A 98 -5.82 -19.61 0.41
CA LYS A 98 -6.22 -20.13 1.72
C LYS A 98 -7.46 -19.45 2.31
N ASN A 99 -7.78 -18.22 1.89
CA ASN A 99 -8.79 -17.38 2.55
C ASN A 99 -9.62 -16.53 1.55
N LYS A 100 -10.15 -17.14 0.49
CA LYS A 100 -10.83 -16.43 -0.61
C LYS A 100 -11.96 -15.51 -0.13
N ASP A 101 -12.85 -15.98 0.74
CA ASP A 101 -13.99 -15.20 1.22
C ASP A 101 -13.58 -13.94 1.98
N PHE A 102 -12.50 -14.04 2.76
CA PHE A 102 -11.94 -12.92 3.51
C PHE A 102 -11.38 -11.85 2.56
N PHE A 103 -10.61 -12.27 1.55
CA PHE A 103 -10.11 -11.34 0.54
C PHE A 103 -11.25 -10.71 -0.26
N LYS A 104 -12.25 -11.50 -0.66
CA LYS A 104 -13.46 -11.00 -1.31
C LYS A 104 -14.12 -9.91 -0.46
N GLN A 105 -14.33 -10.15 0.83
CA GLN A 105 -14.92 -9.17 1.74
C GLN A 105 -14.07 -7.89 1.84
N ILE A 106 -12.75 -8.00 1.96
CA ILE A 106 -11.88 -6.81 2.04
C ILE A 106 -11.88 -6.05 0.72
N ILE A 107 -11.78 -6.74 -0.42
CA ILE A 107 -11.83 -6.13 -1.75
C ILE A 107 -13.15 -5.37 -1.93
N ASP A 108 -14.28 -6.01 -1.63
CA ASP A 108 -15.61 -5.43 -1.80
C ASP A 108 -15.86 -4.23 -0.88
N THR A 109 -15.30 -4.24 0.32
CA THR A 109 -15.44 -3.13 1.28
C THR A 109 -14.44 -2.00 1.02
N THR A 110 -13.27 -2.30 0.47
CA THR A 110 -12.17 -1.35 0.26
C THR A 110 -12.26 -0.61 -1.07
N ILE A 111 -12.58 -1.31 -2.16
CA ILE A 111 -12.62 -0.74 -3.51
C ILE A 111 -14.05 -0.32 -3.84
N LYS A 112 -14.33 0.99 -3.80
CA LYS A 112 -15.68 1.50 -4.05
C LYS A 112 -16.05 1.48 -5.54
N SER A 113 -15.12 1.87 -6.41
CA SER A 113 -15.31 1.87 -7.87
C SER A 113 -15.61 0.46 -8.38
N LYS A 114 -16.73 0.29 -9.11
CA LYS A 114 -17.07 -0.99 -9.76
C LYS A 114 -16.01 -1.39 -10.78
N LYS A 115 -15.51 -0.42 -11.57
CA LYS A 115 -14.45 -0.63 -12.57
C LYS A 115 -13.17 -1.17 -11.92
N ASP A 116 -12.67 -0.47 -10.90
CA ASP A 116 -11.41 -0.83 -10.23
C ASP A 116 -11.52 -2.20 -9.55
N ARG A 117 -12.72 -2.53 -9.04
CA ARG A 117 -13.00 -3.82 -8.41
C ARG A 117 -13.05 -4.96 -9.44
N SER A 118 -13.72 -4.75 -10.57
CA SER A 118 -13.72 -5.71 -11.68
C SER A 118 -12.30 -5.96 -12.21
N GLU A 119 -11.50 -4.91 -12.36
CA GLU A 119 -10.09 -5.02 -12.74
C GLU A 119 -9.27 -5.82 -11.72
N PHE A 120 -9.48 -5.56 -10.42
CA PHE A 120 -8.81 -6.30 -9.37
C PHE A 120 -9.14 -7.79 -9.43
N TYR A 121 -10.42 -8.14 -9.55
CA TYR A 121 -10.85 -9.54 -9.65
C TYR A 121 -10.37 -10.22 -10.92
N PHE A 122 -10.32 -9.49 -12.04
CA PHE A 122 -9.76 -10.00 -13.29
C PHE A 122 -8.30 -10.42 -13.09
N ARG A 123 -7.46 -9.52 -12.55
CA ARG A 123 -6.04 -9.79 -12.28
C ARG A 123 -5.84 -10.92 -11.27
N LEU A 124 -6.65 -10.95 -10.22
CA LEU A 124 -6.58 -11.99 -9.19
C LEU A 124 -6.92 -13.37 -9.76
N LYS A 125 -7.93 -13.46 -10.62
CA LYS A 125 -8.31 -14.69 -11.31
C LYS A 125 -7.21 -15.16 -12.29
N THR A 126 -6.58 -14.23 -13.01
CA THR A 126 -5.45 -14.54 -13.90
C THR A 126 -4.26 -15.08 -13.10
N MET A 127 -3.88 -14.40 -12.02
CA MET A 127 -2.79 -14.86 -11.13
C MET A 127 -3.09 -16.24 -10.52
N GLU A 128 -4.33 -16.48 -10.06
CA GLU A 128 -4.75 -17.78 -9.54
C GLU A 128 -4.59 -18.90 -10.57
N LYS A 129 -4.95 -18.64 -11.84
CA LYS A 129 -4.80 -19.61 -12.93
C LYS A 129 -3.32 -19.91 -13.20
N GLU A 130 -2.47 -18.89 -13.28
CA GLU A 130 -1.03 -19.05 -13.54
C GLU A 130 -0.32 -19.77 -12.41
N TRP A 131 -0.60 -19.38 -11.17
CA TRP A 131 -0.10 -20.06 -9.97
C TRP A 131 -0.45 -21.55 -9.97
N SER A 132 -1.70 -21.87 -10.31
CA SER A 132 -2.19 -23.26 -10.37
C SER A 132 -1.61 -24.05 -11.55
N SER A 133 -1.10 -23.37 -12.58
CA SER A 133 -0.47 -24.00 -13.75
C SER A 133 1.04 -24.21 -13.58
N GLY A 134 1.62 -23.79 -12.44
CA GLY A 134 3.07 -23.86 -12.20
C GLY A 134 3.90 -22.82 -12.97
N ASN A 135 3.24 -21.80 -13.52
CA ASN A 135 3.88 -20.72 -14.30
C ASN A 135 3.95 -19.40 -13.51
N GLY A 136 3.97 -19.50 -12.17
CA GLY A 136 4.11 -18.37 -11.25
C GLY A 136 5.52 -17.80 -11.30
#